data_AF-A0A959G4Z2-F1
#
_entry.id   AF-A0A959G4Z2-F1
#
_cell.length_a   1.000
_cell.length_b   1.000
_cell.length_c   1.000
_cell.angle_alpha   90.00
_cell.angle_beta   90.00
_cell.angle_gamma   90.00
#
_symmetry.space_group_name_H-M   'P 1'
#
loop_
_entity.id
_entity.type
_entity.pdbx_description
1 polymer ?
#
loop_
_entity_poly.entity_id
_entity_poly.type
_entity_poly.pdbx_seq_one_letter_code
_entity_poly.pdbx_strand_id
1 'polypeptide(L)' 'MINIPQIRIHLLFTIKVIVILLLLSCREGPEMMTKPNVVLIVSDDQGWGDLSINGNSNLKTPNIDRLAK' A
#
# COMPACT_ATOMS: atom_id res chain seq x y z
N MET A 1 3.77 27.60 -49.07
CA MET A 1 3.55 26.15 -49.34
C MET A 1 4.38 25.36 -48.34
N ILE A 2 3.76 24.80 -47.30
CA ILE A 2 4.48 23.99 -46.31
C ILE A 2 4.73 22.62 -46.93
N ASN A 3 5.98 22.17 -46.93
CA ASN A 3 6.39 20.92 -47.58
C ASN A 3 5.90 19.72 -46.76
N ILE A 4 4.97 18.94 -47.33
CA ILE A 4 4.39 17.70 -46.76
C ILE A 4 5.43 16.73 -46.16
N PRO A 5 6.63 16.51 -46.75
CA PRO A 5 7.64 15.63 -46.14
C PRO A 5 8.20 16.17 -44.81
N GLN A 6 8.27 17.49 -44.63
CA GLN A 6 8.79 18.11 -43.41
C GLN A 6 7.83 17.90 -42.22
N ILE A 7 6.52 17.96 -42.46
CA ILE A 7 5.49 17.73 -41.42
C ILE A 7 5.53 16.29 -40.90
N ARG A 8 5.70 15.31 -41.79
CA ARG A 8 5.78 13.88 -41.40
C ARG A 8 6.98 13.58 -40.52
N ILE A 9 8.13 14.18 -40.81
CA ILE A 9 9.36 14.01 -40.03
C ILE A 9 9.19 14.62 -38.62
N HIS A 10 8.61 15.82 -38.52
CA HIS A 10 8.34 16.45 -37.23
C HIS A 10 7.36 15.61 -36.41
N LEU A 11 6.25 15.15 -37.00
CA LEU A 11 5.25 14.33 -36.31
C LEU A 11 5.85 13.01 -35.76
N LEU A 12 6.67 12.33 -36.55
CA LEU A 12 7.36 11.11 -36.12
C LEU A 12 8.37 11.40 -35.00
N PHE A 13 9.04 12.55 -35.04
CA PHE A 13 9.94 12.98 -33.98
C PHE A 13 9.19 13.29 -32.69
N THR A 14 8.06 14.00 -32.74
CA THR A 14 7.25 14.30 -31.54
C THR A 14 6.69 13.03 -30.89
N ILE A 15 6.20 12.07 -31.69
CA ILE A 15 5.70 10.79 -31.17
C ILE A 15 6.82 10.03 -30.43
N LYS A 16 8.03 9.95 -31.02
CA LYS A 16 9.16 9.29 -30.37
C LYS A 16 9.53 9.95 -29.05
N VAL A 17 9.55 11.27 -28.99
CA VAL A 17 9.84 12.03 -27.76
C VAL A 17 8.79 11.75 -26.69
N ILE A 18 7.50 11.75 -27.04
CA ILE A 18 6.40 11.45 -26.11
C ILE A 18 6.51 10.01 -25.57
N VAL A 19 6.81 9.04 -26.42
CA VAL A 19 7.00 7.64 -26.01
C VAL A 19 8.18 7.51 -25.03
N ILE A 20 9.31 8.18 -25.31
CA ILE A 20 10.48 8.19 -24.41
C ILE A 20 10.13 8.82 -23.05
N LEU A 21 9.39 9.94 -23.05
CA LEU A 21 8.92 10.59 -21.82
C LEU A 21 7.99 9.70 -21.00
N LEU A 22 7.07 8.98 -21.65
CA LEU A 22 6.17 8.04 -20.99
C LEU A 22 6.94 6.89 -20.34
N LEU A 23 7.97 6.36 -21.02
CA LEU A 23 8.81 5.29 -20.48
C LEU A 23 9.67 5.73 -19.29
N LEU A 24 10.08 7.01 -19.24
CA LEU A 24 10.84 7.58 -18.13
C LEU A 24 9.97 7.95 -16.90
N SER A 25 8.64 7.90 -17.03
CA SER A 25 7.72 8.28 -15.95
C SER A 25 7.49 7.19 -14.91
N CYS A 26 7.89 5.94 -15.19
CA CYS A 26 7.91 4.88 -14.18
C CYS A 26 9.09 5.10 -13.22
N ARG A 27 8.85 5.87 -12.15
CA ARG A 27 9.73 5.88 -10.98
C ARG A 27 9.19 4.91 -9.94
N GLU A 28 9.90 3.80 -9.76
CA GLU A 28 9.84 3.06 -8.50
C GLU A 28 10.58 3.93 -7.46
N GLY A 29 9.81 4.62 -6.61
CA GLY A 29 10.38 5.22 -5.42
C GLY A 29 10.94 4.13 -4.51
N PRO A 30 11.90 4.44 -3.62
CA PRO A 30 12.30 3.48 -2.61
C PRO A 30 11.05 3.11 -1.81
N GLU A 31 10.56 1.89 -2.02
CA GLU A 31 9.50 1.32 -1.19
C GLU A 31 10.13 1.09 0.17
N MET A 32 9.98 2.08 1.05
CA MET A 32 10.37 1.94 2.45
C MET A 32 9.33 1.01 3.10
N MET A 33 9.39 -0.29 2.76
CA MET A 33 8.73 -1.34 3.52
C MET A 33 9.44 -1.40 4.88
N THR A 34 9.05 -0.51 5.77
CA THR A 34 9.39 -0.63 7.18
C THR A 34 8.82 -1.95 7.66
N LYS A 35 9.69 -2.89 8.03
CA LYS A 35 9.24 -4.15 8.62
C LYS A 35 8.41 -3.82 9.87
N PRO A 36 7.21 -4.38 10.02
CA PRO A 36 6.42 -4.15 11.22
C PRO A 36 7.17 -4.73 12.43
N ASN A 37 7.01 -4.09 13.59
CA ASN A 37 7.41 -4.71 14.86
C ASN A 37 6.36 -5.76 15.23
N VAL A 38 6.80 -6.93 15.68
CA VAL A 38 5.93 -8.01 16.16
C VAL A 38 6.03 -8.08 17.67
N VAL A 39 4.89 -7.97 18.35
CA VAL A 39 4.78 -8.14 19.81
C VAL A 39 3.90 -9.37 20.07
N LEU A 40 4.50 -10.41 20.63
CA LEU A 40 3.77 -11.62 21.05
C LEU A 40 3.41 -11.51 22.53
N ILE A 41 2.11 -11.55 22.83
CA ILE A 41 1.58 -11.54 24.19
C ILE A 41 0.98 -12.91 24.45
N VAL A 42 1.47 -13.61 25.48
CA VAL A 42 0.99 -14.93 25.89
C VAL A 42 0.54 -14.85 27.34
N SER A 43 -0.66 -15.35 27.60
CA SER A 43 -1.23 -15.55 28.93
C SER A 43 -1.32 -17.04 29.21
N ASP A 44 -0.89 -17.46 30.39
CA ASP A 44 -1.06 -18.83 30.85
C ASP A 44 -2.53 -19.11 31.21
N ASP A 45 -3.03 -20.31 30.91
CA ASP A 45 -4.38 -20.81 31.23
C ASP A 45 -5.60 -19.93 30.86
N GLN A 46 -5.44 -18.90 30.01
CA GLN A 46 -6.58 -18.06 29.62
C GLN A 46 -7.53 -18.83 28.70
N GLY A 47 -8.75 -19.07 29.18
CA GLY A 47 -9.81 -19.72 28.44
C GLY A 47 -10.47 -18.79 27.41
N TRP A 48 -11.14 -19.37 26.42
CA TRP A 48 -11.90 -18.62 25.42
C TRP A 48 -12.99 -17.73 26.07
N GLY A 49 -13.67 -18.26 27.08
CA GLY A 49 -14.76 -17.56 27.77
C GLY A 49 -14.30 -16.44 28.70
N ASP A 50 -13.00 -16.20 28.88
CA ASP A 50 -12.51 -15.21 29.86
C ASP A 50 -12.52 -13.78 29.33
N LEU A 51 -12.60 -13.60 28.00
CA LEU A 51 -12.54 -12.29 27.35
C LEU A 51 -13.94 -11.69 27.14
N SER A 52 -14.12 -10.39 27.37
CA SER A 52 -15.40 -9.72 27.12
C SER A 52 -15.79 -9.70 25.64
N ILE A 53 -14.82 -9.69 24.72
CA ILE A 53 -15.07 -9.85 23.28
C ILE A 53 -15.74 -11.20 22.93
N ASN A 54 -15.57 -12.21 23.77
CA ASN A 54 -16.17 -13.53 23.60
C ASN A 54 -17.51 -13.67 24.35
N GLY A 55 -18.07 -12.56 24.85
CA GLY A 55 -19.37 -12.52 25.50
C GLY A 55 -19.33 -12.65 27.03
N ASN A 56 -18.15 -12.63 27.66
CA ASN A 56 -18.05 -12.60 29.12
C ASN A 56 -18.59 -11.27 29.67
N SER A 57 -19.72 -11.31 30.38
CA SER A 57 -20.34 -10.15 31.01
C SER A 57 -19.89 -9.88 32.45
N ASN A 58 -19.16 -10.83 33.06
CA ASN A 58 -18.69 -10.74 34.45
C ASN A 58 -17.32 -10.06 34.55
N LEU A 59 -16.50 -10.15 33.49
CA LEU A 59 -15.17 -9.57 33.41
C LEU A 59 -15.13 -8.47 32.35
N LYS A 60 -14.32 -7.44 32.59
CA LYS A 60 -14.05 -6.37 31.62
C LYS A 60 -12.61 -6.48 31.16
N THR A 61 -12.38 -6.63 29.86
CA THR A 61 -11.03 -6.65 29.27
C THR A 61 -10.79 -5.47 28.33
N PRO A 62 -10.96 -4.20 28.77
CA PRO A 62 -11.06 -3.04 27.89
C PRO A 62 -9.82 -2.80 27.01
N ASN A 63 -8.63 -3.20 27.48
CA ASN A 63 -7.41 -3.09 26.69
C ASN A 63 -7.37 -4.13 25.56
N ILE A 64 -7.78 -5.38 25.82
CA ILE A 64 -7.87 -6.45 24.82
C ILE A 64 -9.01 -6.15 23.85
N ASP A 65 -10.15 -5.67 24.35
CA ASP A 65 -11.30 -5.28 23.53
C ASP A 65 -10.94 -4.17 22.53
N ARG A 66 -10.04 -3.24 22.91
CA ARG A 66 -9.53 -2.21 22.00
C ARG A 66 -8.57 -2.76 20.94
N LEU A 67 -7.81 -3.80 21.26
CA LEU A 67 -6.93 -4.47 20.30
C LEU A 67 -7.69 -5.32 19.27
N ALA A 68 -8.91 -5.76 19.60
CA ALA A 68 -9.75 -6.59 18.73
C ALA A 68 -10.63 -5.79 17.74
N LYS A 69 -10.66 -4.46 17.85
CA LYS A 69 -11.37 -3.56 16.94
C LYS A 69 -10.47 -3.11 15.79
#